data_AF-A0A430J8Q9-F1
#
_entry.id   AF-A0A430J8Q9-F1
#
_cell.length_a   1.000
_cell.length_b   1.000
_cell.length_c   1.000
_cell.angle_alpha   90.00
_cell.angle_beta   90.00
_cell.angle_gamma   90.00
#
_symmetry.space_group_name_H-M   'P 1'
#
loop_
_entity.id
_entity.type
_entity.pdbx_description
1 polymer ?
#
loop_
_entity_poly.entity_id
_entity_poly.type
_entity_poly.pdbx_seq_one_letter_code
_entity_poly.pdbx_strand_id
1 'polypeptide(L)'
;MAYTRLVALVMAFEVLVTVVTGLGIYWGFSLFPYSQSSTAATGAAVQATGIQATIPLYMPSLADLKMPYTYLETRAQSWGITAIVVSAAVMAVQSFVRGMYLGGLKAWVLNSRTVPLIRCGRHYFGRMLAWSLFQNATGVLIVFIAVALVPLGFLLMFALLFYSLTPYLMVLQNVSFGAAMAKAPRLFRRYFRTLFPLALLAMLCTLLISPFHLLTPPWGYAVPLIVYASVGTLLIGALMRRLALKLTLDGAKVPDEPFGEIRAQRAVNMVSVLLVPVLVFAGIFAASGRHISAFEFGSKERLDGFLYRPNFSDVFYASQMMYTAYDFQTGDYSLDIRLPDLSQKKKPGELRGIAEITWQVNEEIRTVQGNSTRIEVNPIMHKSRLMYRLVRETASNGSFYYSSMRGAASILTDEEKPREPLSIQIMVSGDGKHVFALQYPSRFDITQVFRASDDGRFLIPATSRVNPSDFHTYWFNAEPNTDDLFDMLAAKNNTNYMPTTNRAYLALASAVQEGDGRMVVKLLEALKKGGVDVKVPEWDDLTWTHYLQGKYTGASLPTIMELLTKAGVQGGYESKEVVDQSDDKIGVYRFEVPFPNGRLPITYSESKADGKLLSLSIAE
;
A
#
# COMPACT_ATOMS: atom_id res chain seq x y z
N MET A 1 -20.94 -31.04 15.60
CA MET A 1 -21.96 -29.96 15.48
C MET A 1 -21.73 -28.80 16.45
N ALA A 2 -21.45 -29.04 17.75
CA ALA A 2 -21.12 -27.96 18.68
C ALA A 2 -19.82 -27.20 18.29
N TYR A 3 -18.80 -27.91 17.82
CA TYR A 3 -17.60 -27.28 17.25
C TYR A 3 -17.92 -26.36 16.06
N THR A 4 -18.84 -26.74 15.19
CA THR A 4 -19.28 -25.91 14.05
C THR A 4 -19.85 -24.57 14.52
N ARG A 5 -20.66 -24.56 15.59
CA ARG A 5 -21.20 -23.33 16.19
C ARG A 5 -20.10 -22.42 16.75
N LEU A 6 -19.07 -23.01 17.35
CA LEU A 6 -17.92 -22.27 17.89
C LEU A 6 -17.00 -21.74 16.79
N VAL A 7 -16.77 -22.53 15.74
CA VAL A 7 -16.02 -22.11 14.54
C VAL A 7 -16.75 -20.96 13.84
N ALA A 8 -18.06 -21.08 13.65
CA ALA A 8 -18.88 -20.02 13.09
C ALA A 8 -18.82 -18.72 13.93
N LEU A 9 -18.83 -18.83 15.26
CA LEU A 9 -18.64 -17.68 16.15
C LEU A 9 -17.27 -17.01 15.97
N VAL A 10 -16.20 -17.80 15.85
CA VAL A 10 -14.85 -17.27 15.57
C VAL A 10 -14.83 -16.54 14.23
N MET A 11 -15.32 -17.20 13.18
CA MET A 11 -15.34 -16.61 11.84
C MET A 11 -16.16 -15.32 11.81
N ALA A 12 -17.31 -15.26 12.49
CA ALA A 12 -18.12 -14.06 12.57
C ALA A 12 -17.37 -12.88 13.21
N PHE A 13 -16.60 -13.14 14.27
CA PHE A 13 -15.77 -12.12 14.90
C PHE A 13 -14.60 -11.68 14.01
N GLU A 14 -13.90 -12.61 13.38
CA GLU A 14 -12.80 -12.25 12.45
C GLU A 14 -13.31 -11.45 11.25
N VAL A 15 -14.48 -11.80 10.69
CA VAL A 15 -15.14 -11.01 9.63
C VAL A 15 -15.54 -9.62 10.12
N LEU A 16 -16.04 -9.48 11.35
CA LEU A 16 -16.33 -8.18 11.95
C LEU A 16 -15.05 -7.33 12.05
N VAL A 17 -13.95 -7.90 12.51
CA VAL A 17 -12.64 -7.22 12.57
C VAL A 17 -12.18 -6.80 11.18
N THR A 18 -12.36 -7.65 10.15
CA THR A 18 -12.08 -7.32 8.75
C THR A 18 -12.88 -6.10 8.27
N VAL A 19 -14.19 -6.09 8.51
CA VAL A 19 -15.08 -4.97 8.13
C VAL A 19 -14.62 -3.67 8.80
N VAL A 20 -14.41 -3.70 10.12
CA VAL A 20 -14.00 -2.52 10.90
C VAL A 20 -12.61 -2.04 10.48
N THR A 21 -11.69 -2.95 10.16
CA THR A 21 -10.37 -2.61 9.64
C THR A 21 -10.50 -1.87 8.30
N GLY A 22 -11.25 -2.40 7.33
CA GLY A 22 -11.48 -1.72 6.06
C GLY A 22 -12.15 -0.34 6.21
N LEU A 23 -13.10 -0.21 7.16
CA LEU A 23 -13.68 1.08 7.52
C LEU A 23 -12.65 2.03 8.13
N GLY A 24 -11.73 1.52 8.95
CA GLY A 24 -10.62 2.27 9.51
C GLY A 24 -9.72 2.88 8.45
N ILE A 25 -9.43 2.14 7.37
CA ILE A 25 -8.64 2.65 6.24
C ILE A 25 -9.36 3.79 5.54
N TYR A 26 -10.65 3.60 5.25
CA TYR A 26 -11.47 4.59 4.55
C TYR A 26 -11.72 5.87 5.38
N TRP A 27 -11.93 5.74 6.70
CA TRP A 27 -12.23 6.85 7.60
C TRP A 27 -11.02 7.43 8.31
N GLY A 28 -9.87 6.77 8.25
CA GLY A 28 -8.63 7.26 8.86
C GLY A 28 -8.50 7.00 10.35
N PHE A 29 -8.82 5.79 10.79
CA PHE A 29 -8.49 5.33 12.15
C PHE A 29 -7.82 3.95 12.11
N SER A 30 -6.86 3.73 13.01
CA SER A 30 -6.26 2.41 13.20
C SER A 30 -7.05 1.58 14.24
N LEU A 31 -7.13 0.28 14.01
CA LEU A 31 -7.75 -0.67 14.92
C LEU A 31 -6.66 -1.49 15.63
N PHE A 32 -6.31 -1.18 16.87
CA PHE A 32 -5.24 -1.89 17.58
C PHE A 32 -5.78 -3.15 18.28
N PRO A 33 -5.05 -4.29 18.26
CA PRO A 33 -3.75 -4.53 17.63
C PRO A 33 -3.83 -5.05 16.17
N TYR A 34 -5.00 -4.97 15.54
CA TYR A 34 -5.29 -5.56 14.22
C TYR A 34 -4.76 -4.76 13.03
N SER A 35 -4.40 -3.48 13.24
CA SER A 35 -3.79 -2.62 12.25
C SER A 35 -2.34 -3.02 12.05
N GLN A 36 -2.09 -3.82 11.03
CA GLN A 36 -0.73 -4.07 10.57
C GLN A 36 -0.24 -2.81 9.85
N SER A 37 0.76 -2.13 10.40
CA SER A 37 1.54 -1.19 9.60
C SER A 37 2.30 -1.99 8.55
N SER A 38 2.23 -1.61 7.27
CA SER A 38 3.30 -1.95 6.34
C SER A 38 4.56 -1.22 6.80
N THR A 39 5.30 -1.80 7.76
CA THR A 39 6.65 -1.33 8.07
C THR A 39 7.54 -1.65 6.88
N ALA A 40 7.52 -0.77 5.90
CA ALA A 40 8.48 -0.69 4.81
C ALA A 40 8.86 0.79 4.66
N ALA A 41 9.69 1.27 5.60
CA ALA A 41 10.49 2.49 5.40
C ALA A 41 11.89 2.16 4.86
N THR A 42 12.15 0.89 4.55
CA THR A 42 13.41 0.42 3.96
C THR A 42 13.08 -0.67 2.95
N GLY A 43 13.50 -0.47 1.70
CA GLY A 43 13.36 -1.37 0.55
C GLY A 43 14.08 -2.72 0.66
N ALA A 44 14.01 -3.35 1.82
CA ALA A 44 14.46 -4.71 2.08
C ALA A 44 13.46 -5.39 3.01
N ALA A 45 12.20 -5.50 2.58
CA ALA A 45 11.24 -6.48 3.09
C ALA A 45 10.02 -6.61 2.16
N VAL A 46 10.24 -7.03 0.89
CA VAL A 46 9.50 -8.23 0.52
C VAL A 46 9.95 -9.24 1.56
N GLN A 47 9.03 -9.78 2.35
CA GLN A 47 9.28 -10.71 3.45
C GLN A 47 9.31 -10.16 4.90
N ALA A 48 8.15 -9.73 5.41
CA ALA A 48 7.66 -10.32 6.67
C ALA A 48 6.81 -11.59 6.39
N THR A 49 6.99 -12.23 5.23
CA THR A 49 6.53 -13.57 4.83
C THR A 49 7.34 -14.64 5.56
N GLY A 50 7.52 -14.50 6.87
CA GLY A 50 8.01 -15.59 7.69
C GLY A 50 6.86 -16.57 7.90
N ILE A 51 7.08 -17.86 7.64
CA ILE A 51 6.17 -18.91 8.10
C ILE A 51 6.07 -18.77 9.63
N GLN A 52 4.86 -18.54 10.14
CA GLN A 52 4.64 -18.25 11.57
C GLN A 52 4.29 -19.53 12.33
N ALA A 53 4.99 -19.75 13.45
CA ALA A 53 4.70 -20.81 14.40
C ALA A 53 4.20 -20.19 15.71
N THR A 54 2.90 -19.86 15.76
CA THR A 54 2.24 -19.29 16.93
C THR A 54 1.36 -20.31 17.64
N ILE A 55 1.07 -20.10 18.93
CA ILE A 55 0.17 -20.94 19.70
C ILE A 55 -1.14 -20.17 19.91
N PRO A 56 -2.30 -20.69 19.45
CA PRO A 56 -3.59 -20.05 19.73
C PRO A 56 -3.89 -20.12 21.23
N LEU A 57 -3.86 -18.96 21.90
CA LEU A 57 -3.87 -18.91 23.37
C LEU A 57 -5.25 -18.93 24.01
N TYR A 58 -6.32 -18.53 23.32
CA TYR A 58 -7.68 -18.49 23.91
C TYR A 58 -8.82 -18.44 22.89
N MET A 59 -8.53 -18.00 21.66
CA MET A 59 -9.43 -17.99 20.51
C MET A 59 -8.55 -17.87 19.27
N PRO A 60 -8.72 -18.70 18.23
CA PRO A 60 -7.89 -18.60 17.03
C PRO A 60 -8.21 -17.30 16.29
N SER A 61 -7.19 -16.52 15.95
CA SER A 61 -7.33 -15.24 15.25
C SER A 61 -6.38 -15.14 14.06
N LEU A 62 -6.80 -14.51 12.96
CA LEU A 62 -5.93 -14.31 11.80
C LEU A 62 -4.68 -13.47 12.16
N ALA A 63 -4.79 -12.61 13.17
CA ALA A 63 -3.66 -11.89 13.76
C ALA A 63 -2.56 -12.83 14.29
N ASP A 64 -2.91 -14.02 14.80
CA ASP A 64 -1.93 -15.02 15.28
C ASP A 64 -1.05 -15.53 14.13
N LEU A 65 -1.58 -15.54 12.91
CA LEU A 65 -0.87 -15.93 11.69
C LEU A 65 -0.20 -14.73 11.00
N LYS A 66 -0.31 -13.53 11.57
CA LYS A 66 0.04 -12.24 10.95
C LYS A 66 -0.61 -12.06 9.58
N MET A 67 -1.80 -12.63 9.37
CA MET A 67 -2.49 -12.47 8.10
C MET A 67 -3.15 -11.09 8.02
N PRO A 68 -3.04 -10.40 6.87
CA PRO A 68 -3.73 -9.14 6.67
C PRO A 68 -5.24 -9.39 6.65
N TYR A 69 -5.98 -8.58 7.41
CA TYR A 69 -7.44 -8.65 7.44
C TYR A 69 -8.07 -8.14 6.14
N THR A 70 -7.37 -7.29 5.39
CA THR A 70 -7.86 -6.71 4.14
C THR A 70 -6.74 -6.59 3.12
N TYR A 71 -7.10 -6.62 1.84
CA TYR A 71 -6.20 -6.38 0.71
C TYR A 71 -5.98 -4.88 0.42
N LEU A 72 -6.69 -4.01 1.14
CA LEU A 72 -6.54 -2.56 1.03
C LEU A 72 -5.19 -2.12 1.60
N GLU A 73 -4.49 -1.27 0.87
CA GLU A 73 -3.21 -0.73 1.31
C GLU A 73 -3.38 0.28 2.45
N THR A 74 -2.49 0.19 3.45
CA THR A 74 -2.41 1.16 4.56
C THR A 74 -0.97 1.59 4.77
N ARG A 75 -0.67 2.88 4.61
CA ARG A 75 0.69 3.41 4.76
C ARG A 75 0.89 4.20 6.05
N ALA A 76 -0.14 4.91 6.50
CA ALA A 76 -0.08 5.68 7.74
C ALA A 76 -1.01 5.07 8.79
N GLN A 77 -0.45 4.66 9.93
CA GLN A 77 -1.25 4.42 11.13
C GLN A 77 -1.78 5.76 11.65
N SER A 78 -3.09 5.84 11.83
CA SER A 78 -3.77 7.02 12.32
C SER A 78 -4.05 6.83 13.80
N TRP A 79 -3.32 7.61 14.60
CA TRP A 79 -3.50 7.70 16.04
C TRP A 79 -4.50 8.81 16.34
N GLY A 80 -5.51 8.52 17.17
CA GLY A 80 -6.53 9.50 17.52
C GLY A 80 -7.60 8.95 18.46
N ILE A 81 -8.46 9.83 18.97
CA ILE A 81 -9.54 9.48 19.90
C ILE A 81 -10.45 8.41 19.28
N THR A 82 -10.80 8.54 18.00
CA THR A 82 -11.60 7.54 17.26
C THR A 82 -10.93 6.16 17.27
N ALA A 83 -9.62 6.09 17.00
CA ALA A 83 -8.87 4.83 17.03
C ALA A 83 -8.90 4.19 18.42
N ILE A 84 -8.73 4.98 19.49
CA ILE A 84 -8.80 4.50 20.88
C ILE A 84 -10.20 3.98 21.21
N VAL A 85 -11.26 4.76 20.91
CA VAL A 85 -12.65 4.39 21.21
C VAL A 85 -13.07 3.13 20.46
N VAL A 86 -12.77 3.06 19.16
CA VAL A 86 -13.12 1.89 18.33
C VAL A 86 -12.31 0.66 18.77
N SER A 87 -11.01 0.81 19.05
CA SER A 87 -10.19 -0.30 19.57
C SER A 87 -10.68 -0.81 20.92
N ALA A 88 -11.07 0.09 21.84
CA ALA A 88 -11.65 -0.27 23.13
C ALA A 88 -13.00 -1.00 22.97
N ALA A 89 -13.86 -0.54 22.05
CA ALA A 89 -15.12 -1.20 21.74
C ALA A 89 -14.89 -2.61 21.16
N VAL A 90 -13.96 -2.77 20.21
CA VAL A 90 -13.60 -4.08 19.64
C VAL A 90 -12.99 -5.00 20.71
N MET A 91 -12.16 -4.49 21.61
CA MET A 91 -11.64 -5.26 22.75
C MET A 91 -12.75 -5.74 23.69
N ALA A 92 -13.77 -4.91 23.94
CA ALA A 92 -14.93 -5.31 24.73
C ALA A 92 -15.72 -6.43 24.04
N VAL A 93 -16.02 -6.27 22.74
CA VAL A 93 -16.69 -7.31 21.94
C VAL A 93 -15.87 -8.59 21.92
N GLN A 94 -14.56 -8.50 21.70
CA GLN A 94 -13.65 -9.64 21.72
C GLN A 94 -13.68 -10.37 23.06
N SER A 95 -13.69 -9.64 24.18
CA SER A 95 -13.75 -10.21 25.53
C SER A 95 -15.08 -10.94 25.77
N PHE A 96 -16.18 -10.40 25.25
CA PHE A 96 -17.48 -11.06 25.29
C PHE A 96 -17.50 -12.35 24.45
N VAL A 97 -17.00 -12.30 23.21
CA VAL A 97 -16.92 -13.45 22.31
C VAL A 97 -15.99 -14.53 22.86
N ARG A 98 -14.84 -14.19 23.46
CA ARG A 98 -13.97 -15.13 24.16
C ARG A 98 -14.71 -15.86 25.30
N GLY A 99 -15.55 -15.14 26.05
CA GLY A 99 -16.40 -15.72 27.08
C GLY A 99 -17.45 -16.71 26.53
N MET A 100 -18.10 -16.35 25.41
CA MET A 100 -19.02 -17.23 24.69
C MET A 100 -18.29 -18.49 24.21
N TYR A 101 -17.11 -18.31 23.62
CA TYR A 101 -16.30 -19.35 22.99
C TYR A 101 -15.77 -20.35 24.01
N LEU A 102 -15.05 -19.90 25.04
CA LEU A 102 -14.47 -20.78 26.06
C LEU A 102 -15.54 -21.44 26.92
N GLY A 103 -16.64 -20.75 27.26
CA GLY A 103 -17.76 -21.34 27.99
C GLY A 103 -18.48 -22.41 27.18
N GLY A 104 -18.78 -22.14 25.91
CA GLY A 104 -19.36 -23.14 25.00
C GLY A 104 -18.45 -24.35 24.79
N LEU A 105 -17.13 -24.12 24.72
CA LEU A 105 -16.14 -25.17 24.57
C LEU A 105 -15.99 -26.01 25.86
N LYS A 106 -16.05 -25.39 27.05
CA LYS A 106 -16.12 -26.10 28.34
C LYS A 106 -17.30 -27.06 28.39
N ALA A 107 -18.51 -26.58 28.09
CA ALA A 107 -19.72 -27.39 28.15
C ALA A 107 -19.67 -28.61 27.22
N TRP A 108 -19.10 -28.42 26.04
CA TRP A 108 -18.92 -29.48 25.06
C TRP A 108 -17.84 -30.49 25.47
N VAL A 109 -16.66 -30.01 25.90
CA VAL A 109 -15.53 -30.89 26.21
C VAL A 109 -15.74 -31.74 27.46
N LEU A 110 -16.44 -31.20 28.47
CA LEU A 110 -16.66 -31.90 29.73
C LEU A 110 -17.87 -32.83 29.66
N ASN A 111 -18.99 -32.33 29.11
CA ASN A 111 -20.29 -32.99 29.24
C ASN A 111 -20.92 -33.34 27.89
N SER A 112 -20.28 -33.04 26.76
CA SER A 112 -20.85 -33.15 25.41
C SER A 112 -22.18 -32.40 25.25
N ARG A 113 -22.43 -31.37 26.08
CA ARG A 113 -23.68 -30.60 26.10
C ARG A 113 -23.57 -29.34 25.27
N THR A 114 -24.68 -28.91 24.70
CA THR A 114 -24.78 -27.60 24.05
C THR A 114 -25.44 -26.57 24.95
N VAL A 115 -24.82 -25.40 25.06
CA VAL A 115 -25.23 -24.31 25.96
C VAL A 115 -25.58 -23.03 25.19
N PRO A 116 -26.39 -22.13 25.78
CA PRO A 116 -26.66 -20.81 25.22
C PRO A 116 -25.38 -19.94 25.25
N LEU A 117 -24.71 -19.81 24.11
CA LEU A 117 -23.45 -19.06 23.98
C LEU A 117 -23.55 -17.63 24.54
N ILE A 118 -24.65 -16.92 24.27
CA ILE A 118 -24.87 -15.54 24.77
C ILE A 118 -24.87 -15.50 26.31
N ARG A 119 -25.44 -16.50 26.99
CA ARG A 119 -25.42 -16.57 28.46
C ARG A 119 -24.02 -16.83 28.99
N CYS A 120 -23.25 -17.72 28.34
CA CYS A 120 -21.84 -17.94 28.65
C CYS A 120 -21.03 -16.63 28.49
N GLY A 121 -21.27 -15.88 27.41
CA GLY A 121 -20.69 -14.57 27.17
C GLY A 121 -20.96 -13.60 28.32
N ARG A 122 -22.23 -13.39 28.70
CA ARG A 122 -22.61 -12.49 29.80
C ARG A 122 -21.98 -12.90 31.13
N HIS A 123 -21.93 -14.21 31.41
CA HIS A 123 -21.38 -14.73 32.66
C HIS A 123 -19.86 -14.55 32.78
N TYR A 124 -19.11 -14.80 31.71
CA TYR A 124 -17.64 -14.70 31.74
C TYR A 124 -17.10 -13.33 31.29
N PHE A 125 -17.94 -12.42 30.78
CA PHE A 125 -17.54 -11.14 30.19
C PHE A 125 -16.59 -10.33 31.06
N GLY A 126 -16.98 -9.99 32.30
CA GLY A 126 -16.17 -9.12 33.16
C GLY A 126 -14.80 -9.72 33.48
N ARG A 127 -14.72 -11.05 33.62
CA ARG A 127 -13.45 -11.77 33.87
C ARG A 127 -12.56 -11.78 32.63
N MET A 128 -13.15 -11.97 31.45
CA MET A 128 -12.42 -11.91 30.17
C MET A 128 -11.96 -10.49 29.84
N LEU A 129 -12.77 -9.48 30.15
CA LEU A 129 -12.40 -8.08 29.97
C LEU A 129 -11.21 -7.69 30.84
N ALA A 130 -11.21 -8.10 32.12
CA ALA A 130 -10.07 -7.90 33.02
C ALA A 130 -8.78 -8.55 32.48
N TRP A 131 -8.88 -9.76 31.92
CA TRP A 131 -7.75 -10.42 31.28
C TRP A 131 -7.26 -9.69 30.02
N SER A 132 -8.18 -9.24 29.14
CA SER A 132 -7.81 -8.48 27.94
C SER A 132 -7.13 -7.15 28.30
N LEU A 133 -7.63 -6.43 29.31
CA LEU A 133 -7.01 -5.20 29.82
C LEU A 133 -5.61 -5.47 30.39
N PHE A 134 -5.46 -6.51 31.21
CA PHE A 134 -4.17 -6.92 31.76
C PHE A 134 -3.17 -7.28 30.66
N GLN A 135 -3.60 -8.07 29.66
CA GLN A 135 -2.76 -8.48 28.55
C GLN A 135 -2.30 -7.28 27.71
N ASN A 136 -3.21 -6.35 27.40
CA ASN A 136 -2.86 -5.15 26.62
C ASN A 136 -1.95 -4.20 27.40
N ALA A 137 -2.26 -3.89 28.66
CA ALA A 137 -1.42 -3.03 29.49
C ALA A 137 0.00 -3.60 29.67
N THR A 138 0.10 -4.92 29.91
CA THR A 138 1.40 -5.59 30.05
C THR A 138 2.12 -5.67 28.70
N GLY A 139 1.40 -5.90 27.60
CA GLY A 139 1.96 -5.91 26.24
C GLY A 139 2.58 -4.56 25.87
N VAL A 140 1.87 -3.45 26.12
CA VAL A 140 2.38 -2.09 25.91
C VAL A 140 3.62 -1.84 26.77
N LEU A 141 3.59 -2.24 28.04
CA LEU A 141 4.75 -2.14 28.93
C LEU A 141 5.95 -2.95 28.42
N ILE A 142 5.73 -4.19 27.95
CA ILE A 142 6.78 -5.04 27.36
C ILE A 142 7.38 -4.37 26.14
N VAL A 143 6.57 -3.82 25.23
CA VAL A 143 7.07 -3.13 24.03
C VAL A 143 7.91 -1.91 24.43
N PHE A 144 7.41 -1.08 25.34
CA PHE A 144 8.13 0.11 25.81
C PHE A 144 9.47 -0.26 26.46
N ILE A 145 9.48 -1.28 27.31
CA ILE A 145 10.70 -1.78 27.95
C ILE A 145 11.62 -2.45 26.93
N ALA A 146 11.11 -3.19 25.95
CA ALA A 146 11.95 -3.84 24.94
C ALA A 146 12.69 -2.82 24.06
N VAL A 147 12.07 -1.68 23.77
CA VAL A 147 12.72 -0.57 23.04
C VAL A 147 13.86 0.04 23.86
N ALA A 148 13.67 0.21 25.17
CA ALA A 148 14.69 0.81 26.04
C ALA A 148 15.76 -0.20 26.55
N LEU A 149 15.35 -1.44 26.79
CA LEU A 149 16.08 -2.51 27.49
C LEU A 149 15.63 -3.88 26.94
N VAL A 150 16.08 -4.21 25.72
CA VAL A 150 15.77 -5.45 25.00
C VAL A 150 15.76 -6.73 25.88
N PRO A 151 16.81 -7.05 26.67
CA PRO A 151 16.81 -8.29 27.46
C PRO A 151 15.71 -8.31 28.54
N LEU A 152 15.37 -7.16 29.12
CA LEU A 152 14.31 -7.06 30.12
C LEU A 152 12.93 -7.27 29.47
N GLY A 153 12.74 -6.77 28.25
CA GLY A 153 11.53 -7.03 27.46
C GLY A 153 11.30 -8.52 27.21
N PHE A 154 12.35 -9.25 26.80
CA PHE A 154 12.27 -10.71 26.62
C PHE A 154 11.96 -11.44 27.93
N LEU A 155 12.57 -11.03 29.05
CA LEU A 155 12.32 -11.62 30.35
C LEU A 155 10.86 -11.44 30.79
N LEU A 156 10.28 -10.26 30.57
CA LEU A 156 8.87 -10.00 30.85
C LEU A 156 7.93 -10.80 29.94
N MET A 157 8.26 -10.96 28.67
CA MET A 157 7.51 -11.82 27.76
C MET A 157 7.51 -13.28 28.23
N PHE A 158 8.67 -13.79 28.68
CA PHE A 158 8.77 -15.13 29.28
C PHE A 158 7.98 -15.23 30.58
N ALA A 159 7.98 -14.19 31.42
CA ALA A 159 7.16 -14.14 32.62
C ALA A 159 5.65 -14.21 32.31
N LEU A 160 5.19 -13.54 31.25
CA LEU A 160 3.79 -13.55 30.81
C LEU A 160 3.32 -14.96 30.40
N LEU A 161 4.21 -15.79 29.85
CA LEU A 161 3.91 -17.17 29.44
C LEU A 161 3.37 -18.02 30.60
N PHE A 162 3.88 -17.82 31.82
CA PHE A 162 3.40 -18.53 33.01
C PHE A 162 1.94 -18.20 33.37
N TYR A 163 1.42 -17.08 32.90
CA TYR A 163 0.04 -16.64 33.13
C TYR A 163 -0.91 -17.03 32.00
N SER A 164 -0.41 -17.69 30.93
CA SER A 164 -1.21 -18.11 29.76
C SER A 164 -2.43 -18.99 30.10
N LEU A 165 -2.40 -19.73 31.22
CA LEU A 165 -3.51 -20.59 31.65
C LEU A 165 -4.68 -19.84 32.31
N THR A 166 -4.50 -18.57 32.67
CA THR A 166 -5.50 -17.76 33.38
C THR A 166 -6.90 -17.80 32.75
N PRO A 167 -7.09 -17.53 31.43
CA PRO A 167 -8.42 -17.58 30.80
C PRO A 167 -9.10 -18.94 30.91
N TYR A 168 -8.33 -20.02 30.82
CA TYR A 168 -8.85 -21.38 30.95
C TYR A 168 -9.28 -21.71 32.38
N LEU A 169 -8.50 -21.30 33.38
CA LEU A 169 -8.82 -21.53 34.78
C LEU A 169 -10.07 -20.75 35.22
N MET A 170 -10.24 -19.51 34.75
CA MET A 170 -11.44 -18.71 35.01
C MET A 170 -12.73 -19.42 34.57
N VAL A 171 -12.68 -20.10 33.41
CA VAL A 171 -13.83 -20.81 32.84
C VAL A 171 -13.99 -22.21 33.46
N LEU A 172 -12.93 -23.02 33.48
CA LEU A 172 -12.99 -24.41 33.98
C LEU A 172 -13.39 -24.46 35.46
N GLN A 173 -12.76 -23.65 36.32
CA GLN A 173 -13.03 -23.65 37.76
C GLN A 173 -14.11 -22.64 38.17
N ASN A 174 -14.63 -21.82 37.24
CA ASN A 174 -15.57 -20.73 37.51
C ASN A 174 -15.09 -19.77 38.62
N VAL A 175 -13.78 -19.46 38.64
CA VAL A 175 -13.16 -18.57 39.64
C VAL A 175 -13.01 -17.13 39.12
N SER A 176 -12.79 -16.19 40.03
CA SER A 176 -12.48 -14.79 39.69
C SER A 176 -11.12 -14.65 39.00
N PHE A 177 -10.92 -13.53 38.30
CA PHE A 177 -9.68 -13.20 37.60
C PHE A 177 -8.43 -13.26 38.51
N GLY A 178 -8.47 -12.60 39.67
CA GLY A 178 -7.35 -12.62 40.62
C GLY A 178 -7.01 -14.03 41.12
N ALA A 179 -8.03 -14.85 41.41
CA ALA A 179 -7.82 -16.23 41.85
C ALA A 179 -7.23 -17.11 40.74
N ALA A 180 -7.65 -16.91 39.48
CA ALA A 180 -7.08 -17.61 38.34
C ALA A 180 -5.63 -17.20 38.08
N MET A 181 -5.32 -15.90 38.13
CA MET A 181 -3.97 -15.36 37.92
C MET A 181 -3.00 -15.89 38.98
N ALA A 182 -3.40 -15.93 40.25
CA ALA A 182 -2.57 -16.46 41.34
C ALA A 182 -2.25 -17.96 41.18
N LYS A 183 -3.19 -18.74 40.62
CA LYS A 183 -3.02 -20.18 40.41
C LYS A 183 -2.25 -20.52 39.13
N ALA A 184 -2.33 -19.68 38.10
CA ALA A 184 -1.83 -19.98 36.76
C ALA A 184 -0.33 -20.37 36.72
N PRO A 185 0.62 -19.63 37.31
CA PRO A 185 2.05 -19.96 37.23
C PRO A 185 2.40 -21.31 37.86
N ARG A 186 1.77 -21.63 39.00
CA ARG A 186 1.99 -22.90 39.71
C ARG A 186 1.47 -24.07 38.88
N LEU A 187 0.27 -23.96 38.34
CA LEU A 187 -0.33 -25.01 37.51
C LEU A 187 0.37 -25.15 36.16
N PHE A 188 0.80 -24.05 35.55
CA PHE A 188 1.58 -24.07 34.31
C PHE A 188 2.87 -24.87 34.50
N ARG A 189 3.64 -24.57 35.56
CA ARG A 189 4.88 -25.31 35.87
C ARG A 189 4.62 -26.79 36.14
N ARG A 190 3.56 -27.11 36.88
CA ARG A 190 3.20 -28.49 37.22
C ARG A 190 2.78 -29.32 36.00
N TYR A 191 2.03 -28.71 35.07
CA TYR A 191 1.49 -29.41 33.90
C TYR A 191 2.28 -29.19 32.61
N PHE A 192 3.37 -28.42 32.66
CA PHE A 192 4.16 -28.02 31.49
C PHE A 192 4.48 -29.22 30.59
N ARG A 193 5.02 -30.31 31.15
CA ARG A 193 5.38 -31.52 30.39
C ARG A 193 4.19 -32.17 29.67
N THR A 194 2.98 -32.08 30.22
CA THR A 194 1.77 -32.66 29.62
C THR A 194 1.18 -31.74 28.54
N LEU A 195 1.33 -30.43 28.71
CA LEU A 195 0.82 -29.43 27.77
C LEU A 195 1.79 -29.17 26.62
N PHE A 196 3.09 -29.38 26.82
CA PHE A 196 4.15 -29.11 25.85
C PHE A 196 3.97 -29.84 24.50
N PRO A 197 3.62 -31.15 24.45
CA PRO A 197 3.36 -31.81 23.16
C PRO A 197 2.19 -31.20 22.39
N LEU A 198 1.17 -30.71 23.10
CA LEU A 198 0.05 -30.03 22.46
C LEU A 198 0.46 -28.64 21.94
N ALA A 199 1.32 -27.93 22.67
CA ALA A 199 1.91 -26.68 22.21
C ALA A 199 2.77 -26.87 20.96
N LEU A 200 3.61 -27.92 20.91
CA LEU A 200 4.38 -28.28 19.71
C LEU A 200 3.48 -28.60 18.53
N LEU A 201 2.41 -29.40 18.75
CA LEU A 201 1.44 -29.69 17.70
C LEU A 201 0.75 -28.41 17.21
N ALA A 202 0.38 -27.50 18.11
CA ALA A 202 -0.24 -26.24 17.76
C ALA A 202 0.69 -25.36 16.90
N MET A 203 1.98 -25.29 17.26
CA MET A 203 3.00 -24.60 16.46
C MET A 203 3.19 -25.26 15.08
N LEU A 204 3.20 -26.59 15.01
CA LEU A 204 3.30 -27.30 13.72
C LEU A 204 2.07 -27.02 12.84
N CYS A 205 0.87 -27.02 13.42
CA CYS A 205 -0.35 -26.67 12.70
C CYS A 205 -0.33 -25.22 12.19
N THR A 206 0.08 -24.24 13.01
CA THR A 206 0.19 -22.85 12.55
C THR A 206 1.25 -22.69 11.48
N LEU A 207 2.40 -23.37 11.62
CA LEU A 207 3.45 -23.42 10.61
C LEU A 207 2.91 -23.92 9.25
N LEU A 208 2.11 -25.00 9.25
CA LEU A 208 1.52 -25.57 8.04
C LEU A 208 0.42 -24.70 7.42
N ILE A 209 -0.35 -23.96 8.23
CA ILE A 209 -1.44 -23.10 7.77
C ILE A 209 -0.91 -21.74 7.29
N SER A 210 0.15 -21.23 7.92
CA SER A 210 0.76 -19.94 7.60
C SER A 210 0.99 -19.72 6.10
N PRO A 211 1.58 -20.64 5.30
CA PRO A 211 1.84 -20.41 3.88
C PRO A 211 0.57 -20.23 3.02
N PHE A 212 -0.63 -20.56 3.51
CA PHE A 212 -1.86 -20.32 2.75
C PHE A 212 -2.14 -18.83 2.48
N HIS A 213 -1.51 -17.88 3.20
CA HIS A 213 -1.60 -16.46 2.84
C HIS A 213 -1.01 -16.14 1.45
N LEU A 214 -0.15 -17.01 0.92
CA LEU A 214 0.45 -16.88 -0.41
C LEU A 214 -0.50 -17.30 -1.54
N LEU A 215 -1.65 -17.90 -1.21
CA LEU A 215 -2.67 -18.21 -2.20
C LEU A 215 -3.21 -16.92 -2.80
N THR A 216 -3.53 -16.96 -4.09
CA THR A 216 -4.11 -15.81 -4.78
C THR A 216 -5.41 -15.39 -4.09
N PRO A 217 -5.64 -14.08 -3.89
CA PRO A 217 -6.93 -13.59 -3.42
C PRO A 217 -8.06 -14.11 -4.32
N PRO A 218 -9.21 -14.52 -3.76
CA PRO A 218 -9.61 -14.36 -2.35
C PRO A 218 -9.17 -15.51 -1.42
N TRP A 219 -8.51 -16.54 -1.96
CA TRP A 219 -8.20 -17.78 -1.23
C TRP A 219 -7.15 -17.59 -0.13
N GLY A 220 -6.24 -16.63 -0.31
CA GLY A 220 -5.25 -16.24 0.71
C GLY A 220 -5.86 -15.75 2.02
N TYR A 221 -7.12 -15.31 2.01
CA TYR A 221 -7.88 -14.97 3.22
C TYR A 221 -8.86 -16.08 3.62
N ALA A 222 -9.61 -16.61 2.65
CA ALA A 222 -10.69 -17.57 2.89
C ALA A 222 -10.19 -18.90 3.48
N VAL A 223 -9.13 -19.47 2.92
CA VAL A 223 -8.60 -20.77 3.35
C VAL A 223 -8.08 -20.68 4.79
N PRO A 224 -7.21 -19.72 5.16
CA PRO A 224 -6.81 -19.59 6.54
C PRO A 224 -7.95 -19.32 7.52
N LEU A 225 -8.92 -18.48 7.16
CA LEU A 225 -10.06 -18.19 8.02
C LEU A 225 -10.79 -19.48 8.43
N ILE A 226 -11.05 -20.38 7.49
CA ILE A 226 -11.75 -21.65 7.75
C ILE A 226 -10.84 -22.64 8.48
N VAL A 227 -9.64 -22.86 7.93
CA VAL A 227 -8.73 -23.92 8.41
C VAL A 227 -8.22 -23.57 9.80
N TYR A 228 -7.82 -22.32 10.04
CA TYR A 228 -7.31 -21.90 11.34
C TYR A 228 -8.39 -21.81 12.41
N ALA A 229 -9.58 -21.30 12.08
CA ALA A 229 -10.70 -21.31 13.02
C ALA A 229 -11.06 -22.75 13.45
N SER A 230 -11.01 -23.70 12.51
CA SER A 230 -11.32 -25.11 12.76
C SER A 230 -10.23 -25.81 13.58
N VAL A 231 -8.98 -25.77 13.11
CA VAL A 231 -7.84 -26.44 13.76
C VAL A 231 -7.54 -25.83 15.12
N GLY A 232 -7.53 -24.50 15.21
CA GLY A 232 -7.35 -23.79 16.47
C GLY A 232 -8.43 -24.14 17.50
N THR A 233 -9.68 -24.29 17.07
CA THR A 233 -10.77 -24.71 17.97
C THR A 233 -10.59 -26.13 18.49
N LEU A 234 -10.12 -27.06 17.67
CA LEU A 234 -9.82 -28.42 18.12
C LEU A 234 -8.63 -28.45 19.09
N LEU A 235 -7.58 -27.67 18.83
CA LEU A 235 -6.40 -27.57 19.70
C LEU A 235 -6.75 -27.00 21.07
N ILE A 236 -7.51 -25.90 21.11
CA ILE A 236 -8.01 -25.30 22.35
C ILE A 236 -8.94 -26.28 23.08
N GLY A 237 -9.78 -27.00 22.33
CA GLY A 237 -10.60 -28.09 22.84
C GLY A 237 -9.81 -29.16 23.58
N ALA A 238 -8.75 -29.65 22.93
CA ALA A 238 -7.85 -30.64 23.50
C ALA A 238 -7.10 -30.11 24.74
N LEU A 239 -6.70 -28.83 24.72
CA LEU A 239 -6.06 -28.17 25.86
C LEU A 239 -6.99 -28.14 27.07
N MET A 240 -8.22 -27.67 26.88
CA MET A 240 -9.22 -27.61 27.95
C MET A 240 -9.53 -28.99 28.51
N ARG A 241 -9.62 -30.03 27.66
CA ARG A 241 -9.86 -31.41 28.09
C ARG A 241 -8.72 -31.93 28.97
N ARG A 242 -7.48 -31.78 28.51
CA ARG A 242 -6.28 -32.24 29.26
C ARG A 242 -6.13 -31.49 30.57
N LEU A 243 -6.38 -30.19 30.57
CA LEU A 243 -6.31 -29.36 31.77
C LEU A 243 -7.39 -29.76 32.78
N ALA A 244 -8.63 -29.96 32.34
CA ALA A 244 -9.72 -30.40 33.21
C ALA A 244 -9.44 -31.75 33.87
N LEU A 245 -8.99 -32.75 33.10
CA LEU A 245 -8.62 -34.07 33.62
C LEU A 245 -7.54 -33.99 34.70
N LYS A 246 -6.53 -33.13 34.52
CA LYS A 246 -5.46 -32.94 35.52
C LYS A 246 -5.96 -32.22 36.76
N LEU A 247 -6.81 -31.21 36.59
CA LEU A 247 -7.45 -30.52 37.72
C LEU A 247 -8.29 -31.47 38.57
N THR A 248 -9.08 -32.35 37.94
CA THR A 248 -9.88 -33.36 38.67
C THR A 248 -9.01 -34.39 39.38
N LEU A 249 -7.92 -34.86 38.74
CA LEU A 249 -6.96 -35.79 39.38
C LEU A 249 -6.27 -35.16 40.60
N ASP A 250 -6.03 -33.85 40.56
CA ASP A 250 -5.45 -33.10 41.68
C ASP A 250 -6.48 -32.66 42.73
N GLY A 251 -7.72 -33.16 42.66
CA GLY A 251 -8.80 -32.88 43.62
C GLY A 251 -9.44 -31.50 43.47
N ALA A 252 -9.14 -30.75 42.40
CA ALA A 252 -9.78 -29.46 42.15
C ALA A 252 -11.19 -29.64 41.57
N LYS A 253 -12.14 -28.84 42.06
CA LYS A 253 -13.52 -28.84 41.55
C LYS A 253 -13.55 -28.20 40.15
N VAL A 254 -14.10 -28.93 39.19
CA VAL A 254 -14.48 -28.44 37.86
C VAL A 254 -16.01 -28.46 37.82
N PRO A 255 -16.68 -27.39 38.30
CA PRO A 255 -18.13 -27.38 38.39
C PRO A 255 -18.76 -27.40 37.00
N ASP A 256 -19.89 -28.10 36.89
CA ASP A 256 -20.76 -28.05 35.72
C ASP A 256 -21.17 -26.60 35.43
N GLU A 257 -21.45 -26.33 34.16
CA GLU A 257 -21.98 -25.03 33.76
C GLU A 257 -23.36 -24.82 34.41
N PRO A 258 -23.64 -23.63 34.98
CA PRO A 258 -24.92 -23.34 35.64
C PRO A 258 -26.09 -23.20 34.65
N PHE A 259 -25.89 -23.52 33.38
CA PHE A 259 -26.86 -23.32 32.31
C PHE A 259 -27.50 -24.65 31.91
N GLY A 260 -28.83 -24.63 31.75
CA GLY A 260 -29.56 -25.77 31.19
C GLY A 260 -29.12 -26.09 29.76
N GLU A 261 -29.19 -27.37 29.40
CA GLU A 261 -28.90 -27.85 28.06
C GLU A 261 -29.94 -27.33 27.06
N ILE A 262 -29.49 -26.82 25.91
CA ILE A 262 -30.38 -26.53 24.80
C ILE A 262 -30.57 -27.82 24.02
N ARG A 263 -31.80 -28.31 23.91
CA ARG A 263 -32.15 -29.27 22.85
C ARG A 263 -32.00 -28.56 21.52
N ALA A 264 -30.86 -28.75 20.86
CA ALA A 264 -30.62 -28.20 19.53
C ALA A 264 -31.61 -28.85 18.54
N GLN A 265 -32.68 -28.13 18.19
CA GLN A 265 -33.57 -28.53 17.11
C GLN A 265 -32.77 -28.61 15.79
N ARG A 266 -33.13 -29.54 14.89
CA ARG A 266 -32.45 -29.73 13.60
C ARG A 266 -32.22 -28.42 12.82
N ALA A 267 -33.17 -27.49 12.92
CA ALA A 267 -33.08 -26.16 12.30
C ALA A 267 -31.87 -25.33 12.78
N VAL A 268 -31.57 -25.30 14.09
CA VAL A 268 -30.44 -24.53 14.65
C VAL A 268 -29.10 -25.07 14.15
N ASN A 269 -29.00 -26.39 14.00
CA ASN A 269 -27.80 -27.04 13.47
C ASN A 269 -27.63 -26.73 11.97
N MET A 270 -28.71 -26.78 11.19
CA MET A 270 -28.68 -26.43 9.76
C MET A 270 -28.27 -24.97 9.54
N VAL A 271 -28.84 -24.04 10.32
CA VAL A 271 -28.45 -22.62 10.28
C VAL A 271 -26.96 -22.44 10.61
N SER A 272 -26.44 -23.14 11.61
CA SER A 272 -25.04 -23.02 12.00
C SER A 272 -24.07 -23.52 10.92
N VAL A 273 -24.44 -24.57 10.19
CA VAL A 273 -23.65 -25.09 9.06
C VAL A 273 -23.73 -24.14 7.87
N LEU A 274 -24.92 -23.61 7.55
CA LEU A 274 -25.12 -22.63 6.48
C LEU A 274 -24.43 -21.28 6.77
N LEU A 275 -24.23 -20.92 8.04
CA LEU A 275 -23.52 -19.70 8.41
C LEU A 275 -22.05 -19.73 8.00
N VAL A 276 -21.41 -20.91 7.98
CA VAL A 276 -19.99 -21.04 7.63
C VAL A 276 -19.70 -20.52 6.21
N PRO A 277 -20.32 -21.03 5.12
CA PRO A 277 -20.08 -20.50 3.78
C PRO A 277 -20.50 -19.02 3.67
N VAL A 278 -21.60 -18.60 4.30
CA VAL A 278 -22.02 -17.18 4.32
C VAL A 278 -20.94 -16.28 4.92
N LEU A 279 -20.31 -16.69 6.02
CA LEU A 279 -19.22 -15.94 6.65
C LEU A 279 -17.95 -15.92 5.81
N VAL A 280 -17.66 -17.00 5.06
CA VAL A 280 -16.55 -17.00 4.10
C VAL A 280 -16.80 -15.96 3.02
N PHE A 281 -17.97 -15.97 2.38
CA PHE A 281 -18.33 -14.98 1.36
C PHE A 281 -18.34 -13.55 1.91
N ALA A 282 -18.93 -13.33 3.09
CA ALA A 282 -18.92 -12.02 3.75
C ALA A 282 -17.50 -11.56 4.09
N GLY A 283 -16.64 -12.49 4.52
CA GLY A 283 -15.24 -12.22 4.78
C GLY A 283 -14.45 -11.84 3.52
N ILE A 284 -14.66 -12.55 2.41
CA ILE A 284 -14.04 -12.23 1.11
C ILE A 284 -14.51 -10.84 0.62
N PHE A 285 -15.82 -10.58 0.72
CA PHE A 285 -16.41 -9.30 0.37
C PHE A 285 -15.83 -8.14 1.21
N ALA A 286 -15.63 -8.36 2.51
CA ALA A 286 -15.04 -7.37 3.40
C ALA A 286 -13.51 -7.21 3.19
N ALA A 287 -12.78 -8.31 3.00
CA ALA A 287 -11.34 -8.31 2.79
C ALA A 287 -10.95 -7.59 1.49
N SER A 288 -11.76 -7.73 0.43
CA SER A 288 -11.61 -7.00 -0.84
C SER A 288 -11.98 -5.51 -0.76
N GLY A 289 -12.54 -5.05 0.37
CA GLY A 289 -12.97 -3.66 0.53
C GLY A 289 -14.28 -3.33 -0.20
N ARG A 290 -14.96 -4.32 -0.80
CA ARG A 290 -16.21 -4.09 -1.55
C ARG A 290 -17.32 -3.51 -0.67
N HIS A 291 -17.31 -3.76 0.65
CA HIS A 291 -18.27 -3.16 1.58
C HIS A 291 -18.17 -1.63 1.67
N ILE A 292 -17.03 -1.05 1.29
CA ILE A 292 -16.84 0.42 1.28
C ILE A 292 -17.68 1.07 0.16
N SER A 293 -18.06 0.32 -0.87
CA SER A 293 -18.95 0.82 -1.93
C SER A 293 -20.32 1.28 -1.42
N ALA A 294 -20.74 0.83 -0.23
CA ALA A 294 -21.95 1.34 0.42
C ALA A 294 -21.86 2.83 0.78
N PHE A 295 -20.66 3.43 0.78
CA PHE A 295 -20.43 4.87 1.02
C PHE A 295 -20.27 5.68 -0.27
N GLU A 296 -20.47 5.05 -1.42
CA GLU A 296 -20.46 5.72 -2.70
C GLU A 296 -21.79 6.48 -2.88
N PHE A 297 -21.77 7.80 -2.70
CA PHE A 297 -22.93 8.66 -2.85
C PHE A 297 -22.61 9.81 -3.81
N GLY A 298 -23.63 10.31 -4.52
CA GLY A 298 -23.52 11.47 -5.42
C GLY A 298 -22.98 11.14 -6.81
N SER A 299 -23.03 12.13 -7.71
CA SER A 299 -22.46 12.03 -9.05
C SER A 299 -20.94 12.18 -9.03
N LYS A 300 -20.27 11.44 -9.93
CA LYS A 300 -18.85 11.61 -10.25
C LYS A 300 -18.72 12.52 -11.45
N GLU A 301 -17.64 13.29 -11.49
CA GLU A 301 -17.23 14.04 -12.66
C GLU A 301 -16.21 13.19 -13.43
N ARG A 302 -16.40 13.10 -14.74
CA ARG A 302 -15.46 12.42 -15.63
C ARG A 302 -14.40 13.40 -16.07
N LEU A 303 -13.15 13.07 -15.77
CA LEU A 303 -11.97 13.81 -16.20
C LEU A 303 -11.22 12.98 -17.24
N ASP A 304 -10.97 13.55 -18.40
CA ASP A 304 -10.08 12.93 -19.38
C ASP A 304 -8.62 13.23 -19.01
N GLY A 305 -7.69 12.43 -19.53
CA GLY A 305 -6.29 12.56 -19.16
C GLY A 305 -5.31 11.98 -20.17
N PHE A 306 -4.04 12.09 -19.82
CA PHE A 306 -2.93 11.50 -20.58
C PHE A 306 -1.92 10.84 -19.66
N LEU A 307 -1.14 9.93 -20.24
CA LEU A 307 -0.02 9.28 -19.57
C LEU A 307 1.25 10.08 -19.81
N TYR A 308 2.04 10.24 -18.77
CA TYR A 308 3.43 10.65 -18.87
C TYR A 308 4.27 9.80 -17.91
N ARG A 309 5.50 9.50 -18.31
CA ARG A 309 6.40 8.71 -17.48
C ARG A 309 7.85 9.17 -17.64
N PRO A 310 8.63 9.15 -16.56
CA PRO A 310 10.07 9.26 -16.70
C PRO A 310 10.58 7.99 -17.39
N ASN A 311 11.67 8.11 -18.15
CA ASN A 311 12.31 6.97 -18.80
C ASN A 311 13.83 7.14 -18.76
N PHE A 312 14.57 6.11 -19.19
CA PHE A 312 16.02 6.13 -19.34
C PHE A 312 16.44 6.89 -20.61
N SER A 313 16.13 8.18 -20.70
CA SER A 313 16.47 9.04 -21.83
C SER A 313 17.97 9.31 -21.95
N ASP A 314 18.41 9.81 -23.11
CA ASP A 314 19.82 10.15 -23.34
C ASP A 314 20.32 11.22 -22.35
N VAL A 315 19.47 12.21 -22.05
CA VAL A 315 19.76 13.27 -21.07
C VAL A 315 19.88 12.73 -19.64
N PHE A 316 19.11 11.69 -19.29
CA PHE A 316 19.22 11.06 -17.97
C PHE A 316 20.61 10.43 -17.78
N TYR A 317 21.13 9.72 -18.78
CA TYR A 317 22.48 9.16 -18.70
C TYR A 317 23.58 10.23 -18.79
N ALA A 318 23.43 11.20 -19.69
CA ALA A 318 24.40 12.29 -19.85
C ALA A 318 24.56 13.13 -18.57
N SER A 319 23.46 13.32 -17.83
CA SER A 319 23.43 14.06 -16.57
C SER A 319 23.83 13.26 -15.33
N GLN A 320 24.39 12.05 -15.50
CA GLN A 320 24.68 11.14 -14.39
C GLN A 320 23.44 10.85 -13.52
N MET A 321 22.29 10.64 -14.17
CA MET A 321 21.00 10.33 -13.55
C MET A 321 20.37 11.48 -12.74
N MET A 322 20.67 12.73 -13.11
CA MET A 322 20.21 13.94 -12.39
C MET A 322 19.22 14.82 -13.17
N TYR A 323 19.00 14.53 -14.45
CA TYR A 323 18.00 15.21 -15.29
C TYR A 323 16.88 14.22 -15.64
N THR A 324 15.67 14.50 -15.17
CA THR A 324 14.47 13.76 -15.57
C THR A 324 13.78 14.47 -16.73
N ALA A 325 13.45 13.69 -17.76
CA ALA A 325 12.60 14.07 -18.90
C ALA A 325 11.46 13.04 -19.04
N TYR A 326 10.39 13.42 -19.73
CA TYR A 326 9.15 12.64 -19.79
C TYR A 326 8.81 12.19 -21.21
N ASP A 327 8.37 10.94 -21.31
CA ASP A 327 7.65 10.37 -22.44
C ASP A 327 6.16 10.58 -22.20
N PHE A 328 5.47 11.22 -23.15
CA PHE A 328 4.05 11.50 -23.11
C PHE A 328 3.28 10.61 -24.09
N GLN A 329 2.12 10.14 -23.67
CA GLN A 329 1.23 9.31 -24.47
C GLN A 329 -0.23 9.71 -24.26
N THR A 330 -0.92 10.00 -25.36
CA THR A 330 -2.38 10.17 -25.39
C THR A 330 -3.09 8.83 -25.55
N GLY A 331 -4.33 8.74 -25.06
CA GLY A 331 -5.18 7.57 -25.21
C GLY A 331 -6.53 7.78 -24.53
N ASP A 332 -7.34 6.74 -24.47
CA ASP A 332 -8.68 6.77 -23.83
C ASP A 332 -8.60 6.67 -22.30
N TYR A 333 -7.75 7.50 -21.69
CA TYR A 333 -7.57 7.58 -20.25
C TYR A 333 -8.65 8.46 -19.63
N SER A 334 -9.32 7.95 -18.61
CA SER A 334 -10.36 8.71 -17.91
C SER A 334 -10.40 8.39 -16.43
N LEU A 335 -10.85 9.35 -15.64
CA LEU A 335 -11.06 9.22 -14.21
C LEU A 335 -12.43 9.80 -13.84
N ASP A 336 -13.34 8.94 -13.41
CA ASP A 336 -14.59 9.35 -12.80
C ASP A 336 -14.35 9.52 -11.29
N ILE A 337 -14.23 10.76 -10.82
CA ILE A 337 -13.94 11.09 -9.41
C ILE A 337 -14.93 12.11 -8.87
N ARG A 338 -15.16 12.07 -7.56
CA ARG A 338 -15.97 13.07 -6.86
C ARG A 338 -15.09 13.94 -5.98
N LEU A 339 -14.93 15.20 -6.33
CA LEU A 339 -14.25 16.18 -5.49
C LEU A 339 -15.27 17.18 -4.93
N PRO A 340 -15.16 17.62 -3.66
CA PRO A 340 -15.91 18.77 -3.18
C PRO A 340 -15.43 20.04 -3.91
N ASP A 341 -16.20 21.13 -3.83
CA ASP A 341 -15.74 22.42 -4.33
C ASP A 341 -14.49 22.87 -3.54
N LEU A 342 -13.34 22.81 -4.20
CA LEU A 342 -12.03 23.19 -3.67
C LEU A 342 -11.62 24.62 -4.06
N SER A 343 -12.47 25.37 -4.76
CA SER A 343 -12.19 26.76 -5.13
C SER A 343 -12.37 27.74 -3.95
N GLN A 344 -13.22 27.40 -2.98
CA GLN A 344 -13.60 28.29 -1.88
C GLN A 344 -12.65 28.25 -0.67
N LYS A 345 -12.79 29.23 0.23
CA LYS A 345 -11.95 29.37 1.44
C LYS A 345 -12.04 28.18 2.40
N LYS A 346 -13.18 27.47 2.46
CA LYS A 346 -13.39 26.37 3.40
C LYS A 346 -12.98 25.04 2.75
N LYS A 347 -11.69 24.73 2.81
CA LYS A 347 -11.12 23.51 2.24
C LYS A 347 -11.02 22.41 3.30
N PRO A 348 -11.50 21.18 3.02
CA PRO A 348 -11.48 20.09 3.99
C PRO A 348 -10.04 19.67 4.33
N GLY A 349 -9.85 19.03 5.49
CA GLY A 349 -8.55 18.45 5.84
C GLY A 349 -8.23 17.15 5.09
N GLU A 350 -9.28 16.47 4.60
CA GLU A 350 -9.17 15.19 3.91
C GLU A 350 -10.24 15.08 2.82
N LEU A 351 -9.91 14.38 1.74
CA LEU A 351 -10.81 13.99 0.65
C LEU A 351 -10.93 12.47 0.67
N ARG A 352 -12.13 11.93 0.50
CA ARG A 352 -12.31 10.47 0.41
C ARG A 352 -13.44 10.10 -0.52
N GLY A 353 -13.34 8.92 -1.10
CA GLY A 353 -14.37 8.39 -1.98
C GLY A 353 -13.91 7.16 -2.72
N ILE A 354 -14.70 6.80 -3.74
CA ILE A 354 -14.38 5.76 -4.70
C ILE A 354 -14.40 6.41 -6.08
N ALA A 355 -13.33 6.23 -6.84
CA ALA A 355 -13.21 6.67 -8.21
C ALA A 355 -13.23 5.46 -9.16
N GLU A 356 -13.57 5.68 -10.42
CA GLU A 356 -13.36 4.71 -11.50
C GLU A 356 -12.30 5.26 -12.43
N ILE A 357 -11.24 4.48 -12.67
CA ILE A 357 -10.15 4.88 -13.56
C ILE A 357 -10.12 3.94 -14.77
N THR A 358 -9.88 4.51 -15.94
CA THR A 358 -9.60 3.79 -17.18
C THR A 358 -8.16 4.08 -17.56
N TRP A 359 -7.30 3.06 -17.54
CA TRP A 359 -5.84 3.20 -17.63
C TRP A 359 -5.18 1.95 -18.21
N GLN A 360 -3.90 2.05 -18.58
CA GLN A 360 -3.13 0.91 -19.06
C GLN A 360 -2.58 0.09 -17.89
N VAL A 361 -2.67 -1.23 -18.00
CA VAL A 361 -2.05 -2.18 -17.09
C VAL A 361 -1.22 -3.15 -17.93
N ASN A 362 0.03 -3.36 -17.54
CA ASN A 362 0.90 -4.33 -18.18
C ASN A 362 0.48 -5.75 -17.78
N GLU A 363 0.01 -6.55 -18.73
CA GLU A 363 -0.39 -7.95 -18.51
C GLU A 363 0.54 -8.93 -19.21
N GLU A 364 0.88 -10.02 -18.51
CA GLU A 364 1.70 -11.11 -19.03
C GLU A 364 0.83 -12.13 -19.79
N ILE A 365 0.85 -12.10 -21.11
CA ILE A 365 0.20 -13.09 -21.97
C ILE A 365 1.15 -14.27 -22.16
N ARG A 366 0.70 -15.46 -21.73
CA ARG A 366 1.41 -16.72 -21.95
C ARG A 366 0.79 -17.47 -23.11
N THR A 367 1.55 -17.61 -24.19
CA THR A 367 1.16 -18.46 -25.32
C THR A 367 2.01 -19.73 -25.26
N VAL A 368 1.35 -20.86 -24.98
CA VAL A 368 1.99 -22.18 -24.99
C VAL A 368 1.84 -22.78 -26.39
N GLN A 369 2.96 -23.05 -27.06
CA GLN A 369 2.98 -23.72 -28.35
C GLN A 369 3.96 -24.90 -28.29
N GLY A 370 3.41 -26.12 -28.23
CA GLY A 370 4.18 -27.34 -28.01
C GLY A 370 4.92 -27.32 -26.67
N ASN A 371 6.24 -27.51 -26.70
CA ASN A 371 7.11 -27.45 -25.52
C ASN A 371 7.66 -26.05 -25.23
N SER A 372 7.27 -25.04 -26.01
CA SER A 372 7.71 -23.66 -25.81
C SER A 372 6.61 -22.83 -25.16
N THR A 373 6.97 -22.04 -24.16
CA THR A 373 6.09 -21.01 -23.57
C THR A 373 6.66 -19.66 -23.96
N ARG A 374 5.94 -18.92 -24.79
CA ARG A 374 6.24 -17.51 -25.05
C ARG A 374 5.52 -16.67 -24.00
N ILE A 375 6.29 -15.80 -23.35
CA ILE A 375 5.79 -14.84 -22.38
C ILE A 375 5.94 -13.47 -23.03
N GLU A 376 4.82 -12.78 -23.21
CA GLU A 376 4.78 -11.43 -23.76
C GLU A 376 4.07 -10.51 -22.77
N VAL A 377 4.58 -9.30 -22.56
CA VAL A 377 3.95 -8.32 -21.69
C VAL A 377 3.31 -7.26 -22.58
N ASN A 378 1.98 -7.20 -22.56
CA ASN A 378 1.22 -6.27 -23.39
C ASN A 378 0.48 -5.26 -22.50
N PRO A 379 0.54 -3.95 -22.81
CA PRO A 379 -0.28 -2.96 -22.13
C PRO A 379 -1.73 -3.09 -22.57
N ILE A 380 -2.64 -3.39 -21.64
CA ILE A 380 -4.07 -3.56 -21.89
C ILE A 380 -4.83 -2.45 -21.15
N MET A 381 -5.89 -1.92 -21.77
CA MET A 381 -6.77 -0.95 -21.11
C MET A 381 -7.68 -1.65 -20.09
N HIS A 382 -7.57 -1.26 -18.83
CA HIS A 382 -8.44 -1.74 -17.76
C HIS A 382 -9.30 -0.60 -17.21
N LYS A 383 -10.54 -0.95 -16.84
CA LYS A 383 -11.36 -0.13 -15.95
C LYS A 383 -11.21 -0.68 -14.52
N SER A 384 -10.78 0.17 -13.60
CA SER A 384 -10.54 -0.21 -12.21
C SER A 384 -11.30 0.71 -11.25
N ARG A 385 -11.76 0.16 -10.13
CA ARG A 385 -12.34 0.95 -9.04
C ARG A 385 -11.25 1.27 -8.03
N LEU A 386 -11.13 2.53 -7.64
CA LEU A 386 -10.11 3.02 -6.72
C LEU A 386 -10.77 3.56 -5.46
N MET A 387 -10.41 3.03 -4.29
CA MET A 387 -10.69 3.72 -3.03
C MET A 387 -9.58 4.74 -2.77
N TYR A 388 -9.96 5.97 -2.43
CA TYR A 388 -9.01 7.01 -2.05
C TYR A 388 -9.41 7.67 -0.74
N ARG A 389 -8.39 7.98 0.06
CA ARG A 389 -8.40 8.90 1.18
C ARG A 389 -7.14 9.76 1.04
N LEU A 390 -7.31 11.01 0.64
CA LEU A 390 -6.24 11.96 0.42
C LEU A 390 -6.19 12.94 1.60
N VAL A 391 -5.02 13.10 2.17
CA VAL A 391 -4.79 14.01 3.31
C VAL A 391 -4.16 15.29 2.77
N ARG A 392 -4.57 16.43 3.32
CA ARG A 392 -3.98 17.72 2.97
C ARG A 392 -2.52 17.79 3.41
N GLU A 393 -1.64 18.10 2.47
CA GLU A 393 -0.20 18.29 2.65
C GLU A 393 0.19 19.72 2.31
N THR A 394 1.27 20.22 2.90
CA THR A 394 1.79 21.58 2.66
C THR A 394 2.98 21.48 1.70
N ALA A 395 2.91 22.20 0.58
CA ALA A 395 4.00 22.29 -0.39
C ALA A 395 5.12 23.22 0.12
N SER A 396 6.25 23.24 -0.58
CA SER A 396 7.43 24.03 -0.22
C SER A 396 7.13 25.52 -0.05
N ASN A 397 6.26 26.10 -0.89
CA ASN A 397 5.91 27.52 -0.85
C ASN A 397 4.76 27.86 0.14
N GLY A 398 4.28 26.88 0.92
CA GLY A 398 3.17 27.06 1.86
C GLY A 398 1.77 26.90 1.26
N SER A 399 1.64 26.69 -0.05
CA SER A 399 0.40 26.18 -0.63
C SER A 399 0.12 24.76 -0.12
N PHE A 400 -1.01 24.18 -0.51
CA PHE A 400 -1.34 22.82 -0.13
C PHE A 400 -1.89 22.04 -1.32
N TYR A 401 -1.74 20.74 -1.25
CA TYR A 401 -2.30 19.74 -2.14
C TYR A 401 -2.86 18.60 -1.29
N TYR A 402 -3.55 17.65 -1.91
CA TYR A 402 -4.01 16.44 -1.24
C TYR A 402 -3.28 15.24 -1.80
N SER A 403 -2.86 14.32 -0.94
CA SER A 403 -2.11 13.13 -1.36
C SER A 403 -2.48 11.91 -0.54
N SER A 404 -2.42 10.74 -1.18
CA SER A 404 -2.54 9.45 -0.51
C SER A 404 -1.26 9.02 0.21
N MET A 405 -0.14 9.76 0.09
CA MET A 405 1.11 9.47 0.79
C MET A 405 0.93 9.42 2.31
N ARG A 406 0.19 10.38 2.89
CA ARG A 406 -0.23 10.37 4.31
C ARG A 406 -1.62 9.78 4.53
N GLY A 407 -2.29 9.36 3.46
CA GLY A 407 -3.64 8.79 3.47
C GLY A 407 -3.64 7.32 3.05
N ALA A 408 -4.52 7.00 2.10
CA ALA A 408 -4.60 5.68 1.47
C ALA A 408 -5.12 5.80 0.03
N ALA A 409 -4.59 4.99 -0.87
CA ALA A 409 -5.18 4.75 -2.18
C ALA A 409 -5.01 3.26 -2.50
N SER A 410 -6.07 2.61 -2.97
CA SER A 410 -6.03 1.18 -3.25
C SER A 410 -7.01 0.81 -4.35
N ILE A 411 -6.57 -0.08 -5.25
CA ILE A 411 -7.41 -0.67 -6.27
C ILE A 411 -8.36 -1.67 -5.57
N LEU A 412 -9.65 -1.41 -5.65
CA LEU A 412 -10.67 -2.36 -5.21
C LEU A 412 -10.65 -3.51 -6.20
N THR A 413 -10.30 -4.70 -5.72
CA THR A 413 -10.10 -5.85 -6.60
C THR A 413 -11.43 -6.35 -7.13
N ASP A 414 -11.67 -6.08 -8.41
CA ASP A 414 -12.64 -6.80 -9.22
C ASP A 414 -12.02 -8.11 -9.75
N GLU A 415 -12.84 -8.99 -10.34
CA GLU A 415 -12.61 -10.45 -10.40
C GLU A 415 -11.35 -10.90 -11.16
N GLU A 416 -10.70 -10.02 -11.91
CA GLU A 416 -9.46 -10.31 -12.64
C GLU A 416 -8.31 -9.48 -12.09
N LYS A 417 -7.24 -10.16 -11.69
CA LYS A 417 -6.04 -9.51 -11.16
C LYS A 417 -4.89 -9.59 -12.16
N PRO A 418 -4.16 -8.49 -12.36
CA PRO A 418 -2.82 -8.57 -12.90
C PRO A 418 -1.95 -9.44 -11.99
N ARG A 419 -1.02 -10.21 -12.59
CA ARG A 419 -0.16 -11.14 -11.86
C ARG A 419 0.76 -10.47 -10.85
N GLU A 420 1.19 -9.25 -11.12
CA GLU A 420 1.97 -8.44 -10.20
C GLU A 420 1.02 -7.55 -9.39
N PRO A 421 1.10 -7.54 -8.03
CA PRO A 421 0.34 -6.59 -7.24
C PRO A 421 0.74 -5.17 -7.63
N LEU A 422 -0.27 -4.39 -8.03
CA LEU A 422 -0.14 -2.99 -8.39
C LEU A 422 -0.56 -2.12 -7.21
N SER A 423 0.27 -1.15 -6.91
CA SER A 423 -0.02 -0.05 -6.02
C SER A 423 -0.33 1.21 -6.82
N ILE A 424 -1.06 2.12 -6.18
CA ILE A 424 -1.41 3.42 -6.75
C ILE A 424 -1.13 4.52 -5.73
N GLN A 425 -0.67 5.68 -6.18
CA GLN A 425 -0.75 6.92 -5.44
C GLN A 425 -1.58 7.94 -6.19
N ILE A 426 -2.36 8.73 -5.45
CA ILE A 426 -3.19 9.79 -6.01
C ILE A 426 -2.77 11.12 -5.38
N MET A 427 -2.62 12.13 -6.23
CA MET A 427 -2.40 13.51 -5.84
C MET A 427 -3.47 14.40 -6.47
N VAL A 428 -4.03 15.32 -5.69
CA VAL A 428 -4.98 16.33 -6.17
C VAL A 428 -4.45 17.71 -5.79
N SER A 429 -4.33 18.58 -6.77
CA SER A 429 -3.96 19.99 -6.59
C SER A 429 -4.89 20.72 -5.60
N GLY A 430 -4.39 21.79 -4.97
CA GLY A 430 -5.12 22.50 -3.92
C GLY A 430 -6.44 23.17 -4.35
N ASP A 431 -6.63 23.40 -5.65
CA ASP A 431 -7.86 23.91 -6.28
C ASP A 431 -8.72 22.80 -6.90
N GLY A 432 -8.22 21.56 -6.94
CA GLY A 432 -8.94 20.40 -7.47
C GLY A 432 -8.89 20.22 -8.98
N LYS A 433 -8.21 21.10 -9.72
CA LYS A 433 -8.20 21.06 -11.20
C LYS A 433 -7.37 19.93 -11.77
N HIS A 434 -6.23 19.65 -11.14
CA HIS A 434 -5.31 18.60 -11.55
C HIS A 434 -5.41 17.42 -10.60
N VAL A 435 -5.67 16.24 -11.17
CA VAL A 435 -5.67 14.96 -10.46
C VAL A 435 -4.63 14.05 -11.12
N PHE A 436 -3.73 13.51 -10.32
CA PHE A 436 -2.68 12.61 -10.78
C PHE A 436 -2.86 11.23 -10.16
N ALA A 437 -2.66 10.19 -10.97
CA ALA A 437 -2.59 8.81 -10.51
C ALA A 437 -1.25 8.20 -10.93
N LEU A 438 -0.44 7.78 -9.97
CA LEU A 438 0.84 7.10 -10.17
C LEU A 438 0.66 5.61 -9.91
N GLN A 439 0.74 4.81 -10.96
CA GLN A 439 0.72 3.34 -10.95
C GLN A 439 2.14 2.79 -10.85
N TYR A 440 2.36 1.79 -10.00
CA TYR A 440 3.66 1.12 -9.84
C TYR A 440 3.51 -0.25 -9.18
N PRO A 441 4.47 -1.17 -9.36
CA PRO A 441 4.50 -2.44 -8.64
C PRO A 441 4.64 -2.24 -7.13
N SER A 442 3.84 -2.95 -6.33
CA SER A 442 3.81 -2.82 -4.86
C SER A 442 5.14 -3.13 -4.16
N ARG A 443 6.07 -3.79 -4.86
CA ARG A 443 7.42 -4.09 -4.36
C ARG A 443 8.34 -2.87 -4.27
N PHE A 444 8.03 -1.77 -4.98
CA PHE A 444 8.88 -0.59 -5.01
C PHE A 444 8.48 0.47 -3.98
N ASP A 445 9.48 1.15 -3.43
CA ASP A 445 9.28 2.30 -2.56
C ASP A 445 9.00 3.55 -3.40
N ILE A 446 7.79 4.06 -3.27
CA ILE A 446 7.33 5.22 -4.03
C ILE A 446 7.94 6.54 -3.54
N THR A 447 8.48 6.60 -2.32
CA THR A 447 9.01 7.85 -1.74
C THR A 447 10.18 8.43 -2.54
N GLN A 448 10.91 7.58 -3.27
CA GLN A 448 12.03 8.00 -4.11
C GLN A 448 11.57 8.65 -5.43
N VAL A 449 10.35 8.33 -5.87
CA VAL A 449 9.79 8.73 -7.18
C VAL A 449 8.74 9.82 -7.01
N PHE A 450 7.88 9.76 -6.01
CA PHE A 450 6.80 10.72 -5.78
C PHE A 450 7.34 12.07 -5.32
N ARG A 451 7.18 13.11 -6.14
CA ARG A 451 7.52 14.50 -5.81
C ARG A 451 6.42 15.42 -6.29
N ALA A 452 5.96 16.32 -5.42
CA ALA A 452 5.09 17.43 -5.82
C ALA A 452 5.95 18.63 -6.24
N SER A 453 5.42 19.48 -7.12
CA SER A 453 5.99 20.79 -7.40
C SER A 453 6.03 21.65 -6.14
N ASP A 454 6.87 22.69 -6.13
CA ASP A 454 7.03 23.58 -4.96
C ASP A 454 5.73 24.25 -4.50
N ASP A 455 4.77 24.38 -5.42
CA ASP A 455 3.43 24.93 -5.21
C ASP A 455 2.33 23.87 -5.11
N GLY A 456 2.68 22.57 -5.14
CA GLY A 456 1.75 21.47 -5.02
C GLY A 456 0.73 21.35 -6.16
N ARG A 457 0.91 22.07 -7.27
CA ARG A 457 0.01 22.00 -8.44
C ARG A 457 0.22 20.72 -9.26
N PHE A 458 1.47 20.27 -9.38
CA PHE A 458 1.84 19.18 -10.29
C PHE A 458 2.55 18.04 -9.58
N LEU A 459 2.30 16.81 -10.04
CA LEU A 459 3.12 15.65 -9.70
C LEU A 459 4.29 15.57 -10.68
N ILE A 460 5.52 15.63 -10.18
CA ILE A 460 6.77 15.61 -10.97
C ILE A 460 7.59 14.37 -10.59
N PRO A 461 7.16 13.17 -11.05
CA PRO A 461 7.81 11.92 -10.67
C PRO A 461 9.28 11.91 -11.12
N ALA A 462 10.18 11.47 -10.25
CA ALA A 462 11.59 11.30 -10.58
C ALA A 462 11.83 9.98 -11.34
N THR A 463 12.87 9.93 -12.16
CA THR A 463 13.24 8.68 -12.85
C THR A 463 13.73 7.63 -11.85
N SER A 464 13.08 6.47 -11.81
CA SER A 464 13.56 5.31 -11.04
C SER A 464 14.91 4.85 -11.58
N ARG A 465 15.89 4.69 -10.68
CA ARG A 465 17.23 4.19 -11.03
C ARG A 465 17.27 2.69 -11.35
N VAL A 466 16.21 1.96 -10.99
CA VAL A 466 16.12 0.52 -11.19
C VAL A 466 15.33 0.20 -12.46
N ASN A 467 14.08 0.66 -12.52
CA ASN A 467 13.23 0.41 -13.68
C ASN A 467 12.16 1.52 -13.82
N PRO A 468 12.36 2.52 -14.68
CA PRO A 468 11.42 3.63 -14.85
C PRO A 468 10.18 3.22 -15.64
N SER A 469 10.25 2.20 -16.50
CA SER A 469 9.09 1.71 -17.26
C SER A 469 8.01 1.06 -16.40
N ASP A 470 8.32 0.73 -15.15
CA ASP A 470 7.36 0.20 -14.18
C ASP A 470 6.48 1.29 -13.55
N PHE A 471 6.78 2.58 -13.77
CA PHE A 471 6.07 3.70 -13.18
C PHE A 471 5.29 4.47 -14.25
N HIS A 472 3.97 4.46 -14.13
CA HIS A 472 3.08 5.15 -15.06
C HIS A 472 2.32 6.26 -14.34
N THR A 473 2.41 7.49 -14.84
CA THR A 473 1.74 8.64 -14.23
C THR A 473 0.67 9.17 -15.14
N TYR A 474 -0.57 9.13 -14.68
CA TYR A 474 -1.72 9.65 -15.39
C TYR A 474 -2.06 11.02 -14.84
N TRP A 475 -2.25 12.01 -15.73
CA TRP A 475 -2.73 13.34 -15.38
C TRP A 475 -4.12 13.54 -15.97
N PHE A 476 -5.10 13.76 -15.08
CA PHE A 476 -6.50 14.03 -15.41
C PHE A 476 -6.85 15.49 -15.12
N ASN A 477 -7.53 16.13 -16.07
CA ASN A 477 -8.01 17.51 -15.99
C ASN A 477 -9.20 17.69 -16.95
N ALA A 478 -10.24 18.42 -16.54
CA ALA A 478 -11.39 18.73 -17.39
C ALA A 478 -11.04 19.69 -18.53
N GLU A 479 -10.09 20.60 -18.29
CA GLU A 479 -9.67 21.64 -19.24
C GLU A 479 -8.15 21.58 -19.45
N PRO A 480 -7.64 20.54 -20.13
CA PRO A 480 -6.21 20.42 -20.40
C PRO A 480 -5.80 21.56 -21.35
N ASN A 481 -4.82 22.35 -20.92
CA ASN A 481 -4.26 23.44 -21.70
C ASN A 481 -2.73 23.31 -21.78
N THR A 482 -2.17 23.95 -22.80
CA THR A 482 -0.73 23.91 -23.08
C THR A 482 0.09 24.66 -22.02
N ASP A 483 -0.45 25.71 -21.43
CA ASP A 483 0.24 26.53 -20.44
C ASP A 483 0.54 25.72 -19.17
N ASP A 484 -0.42 24.93 -18.69
CA ASP A 484 -0.25 24.02 -17.55
C ASP A 484 0.82 22.95 -17.83
N LEU A 485 0.92 22.48 -19.09
CA LEU A 485 1.95 21.53 -19.48
C LEU A 485 3.35 22.17 -19.40
N PHE A 486 3.52 23.39 -19.89
CA PHE A 486 4.78 24.11 -19.78
C PHE A 486 5.12 24.52 -18.34
N ASP A 487 4.13 24.93 -17.54
CA ASP A 487 4.27 25.19 -16.11
C ASP A 487 4.79 23.93 -15.38
N MET A 488 4.24 22.75 -15.70
CA MET A 488 4.70 21.48 -15.13
C MET A 488 6.16 21.17 -15.50
N LEU A 489 6.54 21.39 -16.77
CA LEU A 489 7.91 21.17 -17.24
C LEU A 489 8.91 22.14 -16.61
N ALA A 490 8.54 23.42 -16.47
CA ALA A 490 9.34 24.42 -15.78
C ALA A 490 9.53 24.08 -14.30
N ALA A 491 8.46 23.66 -13.62
CA ALA A 491 8.51 23.20 -12.23
C ALA A 491 9.42 21.98 -12.06
N LYS A 492 9.32 20.98 -12.95
CA LYS A 492 10.23 19.83 -12.99
C LYS A 492 11.70 20.27 -13.08
N ASN A 493 11.99 21.21 -13.96
CA ASN A 493 13.35 21.70 -14.21
C ASN A 493 13.96 22.50 -13.04
N ASN A 494 13.18 22.93 -12.05
CA ASN A 494 13.73 23.50 -10.80
C ASN A 494 14.69 22.53 -10.10
N THR A 495 14.40 21.23 -10.22
CA THR A 495 15.13 20.17 -9.52
C THR A 495 16.19 19.49 -10.38
N ASN A 496 16.18 19.73 -11.70
CA ASN A 496 17.13 19.16 -12.63
C ASN A 496 18.48 19.87 -12.55
N TYR A 497 19.54 19.08 -12.68
CA TYR A 497 20.90 19.56 -12.63
C TYR A 497 21.81 18.78 -13.60
N MET A 498 22.81 19.46 -14.13
CA MET A 498 23.82 18.88 -15.02
C MET A 498 25.21 19.05 -14.36
N PRO A 499 25.82 17.97 -13.83
CA PRO A 499 27.10 18.06 -13.13
C PRO A 499 28.32 18.21 -14.05
N THR A 500 28.17 17.96 -15.35
CA THR A 500 29.28 17.91 -16.31
C THR A 500 28.91 18.68 -17.58
N THR A 501 29.90 19.29 -18.21
CA THR A 501 29.74 19.92 -19.54
C THR A 501 29.80 18.91 -20.67
N ASN A 502 30.35 17.71 -20.44
CA ASN A 502 30.36 16.65 -21.44
C ASN A 502 28.93 16.22 -21.72
N ARG A 503 28.56 16.18 -23.00
CA ARG A 503 27.21 15.86 -23.49
C ARG A 503 26.09 16.76 -22.96
N ALA A 504 26.41 17.92 -22.39
CA ALA A 504 25.41 18.87 -21.91
C ALA A 504 24.53 19.45 -23.04
N TYR A 505 24.94 19.31 -24.30
CA TYR A 505 24.10 19.61 -25.47
C TYR A 505 22.79 18.80 -25.50
N LEU A 506 22.75 17.60 -24.91
CA LEU A 506 21.52 16.82 -24.76
C LEU A 506 20.55 17.45 -23.76
N ALA A 507 21.07 17.92 -22.61
CA ALA A 507 20.26 18.64 -21.63
C ALA A 507 19.75 19.97 -22.18
N LEU A 508 20.57 20.64 -22.99
CA LEU A 508 20.16 21.86 -23.69
C LEU A 508 19.06 21.57 -24.71
N ALA A 509 19.19 20.50 -25.51
CA ALA A 509 18.16 20.06 -26.44
C ALA A 509 16.83 19.80 -25.74
N SER A 510 16.86 19.09 -24.60
CA SER A 510 15.68 18.84 -23.77
C SER A 510 15.08 20.13 -23.24
N ALA A 511 15.87 21.05 -22.68
CA ALA A 511 15.37 22.32 -22.15
C ALA A 511 14.77 23.23 -23.25
N VAL A 512 15.38 23.24 -24.44
CA VAL A 512 14.87 23.94 -25.63
C VAL A 512 13.54 23.35 -26.09
N GLN A 513 13.44 22.02 -26.19
CA GLN A 513 12.20 21.33 -26.55
C GLN A 513 11.10 21.56 -25.49
N GLU A 514 11.46 21.55 -24.20
CA GLU A 514 10.54 21.76 -23.08
C GLU A 514 10.07 23.22 -22.94
N GLY A 515 10.70 24.17 -23.66
CA GLY A 515 10.33 25.57 -23.61
C GLY A 515 10.67 26.30 -22.30
N ASP A 516 11.59 25.76 -21.49
CA ASP A 516 12.05 26.39 -20.23
C ASP A 516 13.30 27.25 -20.49
N GLY A 517 13.08 28.54 -20.76
CA GLY A 517 14.15 29.49 -21.05
C GLY A 517 15.12 29.69 -19.88
N ARG A 518 14.65 29.56 -18.63
CA ARG A 518 15.52 29.66 -17.45
C ARG A 518 16.50 28.48 -17.40
N MET A 519 16.04 27.26 -17.69
CA MET A 519 16.94 26.10 -17.75
C MET A 519 17.93 26.22 -18.92
N VAL A 520 17.49 26.75 -20.06
CA VAL A 520 18.36 27.06 -21.21
C VAL A 520 19.47 28.03 -20.81
N VAL A 521 19.14 29.17 -20.22
CA VAL A 521 20.14 30.17 -19.75
C VAL A 521 21.11 29.55 -18.74
N LYS A 522 20.60 28.82 -17.75
CA LYS A 522 21.41 28.13 -16.73
C LYS A 522 22.43 27.16 -17.35
N LEU A 523 22.01 26.38 -18.35
CA LEU A 523 22.89 25.44 -19.05
C LEU A 523 23.93 26.16 -19.92
N LEU A 524 23.53 27.21 -20.65
CA LEU A 524 24.44 28.00 -21.46
C LEU A 524 25.51 28.71 -20.61
N GLU A 525 25.14 29.25 -19.45
CA GLU A 525 26.09 29.82 -18.50
C GLU A 525 27.05 28.78 -17.94
N ALA A 526 26.56 27.59 -17.59
CA ALA A 526 27.40 26.50 -17.10
C ALA A 526 28.41 26.05 -18.17
N LEU A 527 27.98 25.98 -19.43
CA LEU A 527 28.85 25.69 -20.58
C LEU A 527 29.94 26.76 -20.75
N LYS A 528 29.56 28.06 -20.75
CA LYS A 528 30.51 29.17 -20.83
C LYS A 528 31.54 29.12 -19.68
N LYS A 529 31.09 28.89 -18.44
CA LYS A 529 31.96 28.74 -17.26
C LYS A 529 32.89 27.52 -17.35
N GLY A 530 32.45 26.46 -18.03
CA GLY A 530 33.26 25.26 -18.29
C GLY A 530 34.24 25.40 -19.46
N GLY A 531 34.35 26.57 -20.09
CA GLY A 531 35.29 26.85 -21.17
C GLY A 531 34.82 26.38 -22.56
N VAL A 532 33.52 26.18 -22.75
CA VAL A 532 32.92 25.89 -24.06
C VAL A 532 32.67 27.20 -24.81
N ASP A 533 33.05 27.27 -26.09
CA ASP A 533 32.72 28.41 -26.96
C ASP A 533 31.24 28.36 -27.36
N VAL A 534 30.43 29.26 -26.80
CA VAL A 534 28.97 29.27 -26.96
C VAL A 534 28.53 30.42 -27.86
N LYS A 535 27.98 30.09 -29.04
CA LYS A 535 27.46 31.03 -30.05
C LYS A 535 25.94 30.95 -30.13
N VAL A 536 25.26 31.73 -29.30
CA VAL A 536 23.80 31.78 -29.19
C VAL A 536 23.33 33.22 -28.99
N PRO A 537 22.07 33.56 -29.30
CA PRO A 537 21.50 34.87 -28.96
C PRO A 537 21.62 35.16 -27.46
N GLU A 538 22.02 36.39 -27.10
CA GLU A 538 22.08 36.86 -25.70
C GLU A 538 20.69 37.26 -25.20
N TRP A 539 19.82 36.28 -25.07
CA TRP A 539 18.47 36.45 -24.54
C TRP A 539 18.40 36.06 -23.06
N ASP A 540 17.54 36.77 -22.33
CA ASP A 540 17.20 36.43 -20.96
C ASP A 540 16.23 35.23 -20.90
N ASP A 541 15.95 34.79 -19.68
CA ASP A 541 15.07 33.66 -19.39
C ASP A 541 13.65 33.84 -19.93
N LEU A 542 13.09 35.05 -19.84
CA LEU A 542 11.77 35.40 -20.36
C LEU A 542 11.73 35.39 -21.89
N THR A 543 12.72 35.99 -22.55
CA THR A 543 12.79 36.05 -24.01
C THR A 543 12.95 34.66 -24.61
N TRP A 544 13.82 33.82 -24.02
CA TRP A 544 13.93 32.40 -24.42
C TRP A 544 12.62 31.65 -24.25
N THR A 545 11.96 31.78 -23.09
CA THR A 545 10.68 31.10 -22.81
C THR A 545 9.62 31.51 -23.84
N HIS A 546 9.42 32.81 -24.06
CA HIS A 546 8.43 33.32 -25.02
C HIS A 546 8.72 32.85 -26.45
N TYR A 547 9.99 32.87 -26.87
CA TYR A 547 10.38 32.39 -28.19
C TYR A 547 10.10 30.88 -28.37
N LEU A 548 10.53 30.06 -27.42
CA LEU A 548 10.42 28.61 -27.51
C LEU A 548 8.96 28.14 -27.39
N GLN A 549 8.20 28.67 -26.44
CA GLN A 549 6.77 28.38 -26.32
C GLN A 549 5.99 28.91 -27.54
N GLY A 550 6.39 30.08 -28.06
CA GLY A 550 5.81 30.66 -29.27
C GLY A 550 5.95 29.76 -30.51
N LYS A 551 6.98 28.90 -30.59
CA LYS A 551 7.12 27.92 -31.68
C LYS A 551 6.04 26.84 -31.68
N TYR A 552 5.32 26.65 -30.57
CA TYR A 552 4.18 25.72 -30.47
C TYR A 552 2.82 26.35 -30.81
N THR A 553 2.78 27.65 -31.13
CA THR A 553 1.53 28.36 -31.45
C THR A 553 0.76 27.66 -32.56
N GLY A 554 -0.52 27.37 -32.31
CA GLY A 554 -1.43 26.74 -33.26
C GLY A 554 -1.36 25.20 -33.30
N ALA A 555 -0.46 24.56 -32.55
CA ALA A 555 -0.41 23.11 -32.46
C ALA A 555 -1.42 22.57 -31.42
N SER A 556 -1.97 21.38 -31.69
CA SER A 556 -2.83 20.68 -30.74
C SER A 556 -2.01 20.12 -29.57
N LEU A 557 -2.62 20.01 -28.38
CA LEU A 557 -1.95 19.45 -27.20
C LEU A 557 -1.36 18.03 -27.45
N PRO A 558 -2.05 17.10 -28.14
CA PRO A 558 -1.46 15.82 -28.54
C PRO A 558 -0.18 15.98 -29.38
N THR A 559 -0.18 16.89 -30.36
CA THR A 559 1.00 17.17 -31.20
C THR A 559 2.15 17.74 -30.37
N ILE A 560 1.86 18.63 -29.42
CA ILE A 560 2.87 19.21 -28.53
C ILE A 560 3.49 18.10 -27.66
N MET A 561 2.66 17.23 -27.06
CA MET A 561 3.13 16.10 -26.25
C MET A 561 3.99 15.12 -27.06
N GLU A 562 3.58 14.77 -28.29
CA GLU A 562 4.36 13.90 -29.19
C GLU A 562 5.76 14.48 -29.46
N LEU A 563 5.86 15.79 -29.67
CA LEU A 563 7.13 16.47 -29.87
C LEU A 563 7.98 16.49 -28.59
N LEU A 564 7.36 16.75 -27.44
CA LEU A 564 8.03 16.75 -26.13
C LEU A 564 8.56 15.37 -25.74
N THR A 565 7.88 14.28 -26.13
CA THR A 565 8.31 12.89 -25.89
C THR A 565 9.74 12.62 -26.36
N LYS A 566 10.23 13.33 -27.38
CA LYS A 566 11.63 13.18 -27.83
C LYS A 566 12.66 13.46 -26.74
N ALA A 567 12.39 14.38 -25.81
CA ALA A 567 13.28 14.62 -24.68
C ALA A 567 13.32 13.43 -23.71
N GLY A 568 12.23 12.66 -23.65
CA GLY A 568 12.00 11.55 -22.73
C GLY A 568 12.43 10.17 -23.23
N VAL A 569 12.89 10.01 -24.47
CA VAL A 569 13.25 8.69 -25.04
C VAL A 569 14.73 8.58 -25.41
N GLN A 570 15.23 7.35 -25.54
CA GLN A 570 16.58 7.10 -26.07
C GLN A 570 16.61 7.34 -27.57
N GLY A 571 17.71 7.93 -28.06
CA GLY A 571 17.83 8.29 -29.47
C GLY A 571 16.87 9.39 -29.91
N GLY A 572 16.31 10.16 -28.97
CA GLY A 572 15.35 11.22 -29.28
C GLY A 572 15.94 12.34 -30.16
N TYR A 573 17.27 12.55 -30.06
CA TYR A 573 18.03 13.51 -30.85
C TYR A 573 19.19 12.82 -31.59
N GLU A 574 18.95 12.43 -32.83
CA GLU A 574 20.00 11.87 -33.69
C GLU A 574 20.98 12.98 -34.13
N SER A 575 22.25 12.81 -33.76
CA SER A 575 23.34 13.68 -34.23
C SER A 575 23.93 13.16 -35.54
N LYS A 576 24.14 14.07 -36.49
CA LYS A 576 24.84 13.78 -37.76
C LYS A 576 26.15 14.54 -37.79
N GLU A 577 27.23 13.85 -38.15
CA GLU A 577 28.54 14.50 -38.35
C GLU A 577 28.50 15.40 -39.58
N VAL A 578 28.99 16.63 -39.42
CA VAL A 578 29.17 17.60 -40.50
C VAL A 578 30.57 17.39 -41.05
N VAL A 579 30.70 16.43 -41.97
CA VAL A 579 31.99 15.92 -42.48
C VAL A 579 32.93 17.05 -42.94
N ASP A 580 32.40 18.07 -43.59
CA ASP A 580 33.19 19.20 -44.11
C ASP A 580 33.79 20.11 -43.03
N GLN A 581 33.30 20.03 -41.78
CA GLN A 581 33.78 20.81 -40.63
C GLN A 581 34.50 19.94 -39.59
N SER A 582 34.44 18.61 -39.73
CA SER A 582 35.15 17.66 -38.89
C SER A 582 36.58 17.41 -39.40
N ASP A 583 37.49 17.15 -38.48
CA ASP A 583 38.84 16.67 -38.77
C ASP A 583 39.20 15.42 -37.94
N ASP A 584 40.48 15.02 -37.96
CA ASP A 584 40.98 13.85 -37.23
C ASP A 584 40.93 14.02 -35.70
N LYS A 585 40.84 15.25 -35.19
CA LYS A 585 40.91 15.58 -33.75
C LYS A 585 39.60 16.11 -33.20
N ILE A 586 38.79 16.75 -34.03
CA ILE A 586 37.54 17.43 -33.69
C ILE A 586 36.42 16.88 -34.55
N GLY A 587 35.36 16.39 -33.91
CA GLY A 587 34.11 16.06 -34.57
C GLY A 587 33.15 17.23 -34.46
N VAL A 588 32.57 17.66 -35.58
CA VAL A 588 31.48 18.64 -35.61
C VAL A 588 30.19 17.91 -35.93
N TYR A 589 29.19 18.10 -35.09
CA TYR A 589 27.92 17.39 -35.15
C TYR A 589 26.76 18.38 -35.14
N ARG A 590 25.67 17.99 -35.80
CA ARG A 590 24.41 18.73 -35.80
C ARG A 590 23.26 17.78 -35.50
N PHE A 591 22.37 18.20 -34.60
CA PHE A 591 21.05 17.60 -34.44
C PHE A 591 19.98 18.69 -34.52
N GLU A 592 18.73 18.27 -34.69
CA GLU A 592 17.61 19.18 -34.89
C GLU A 592 16.54 18.95 -33.82
N VAL A 593 16.16 20.02 -33.15
CA VAL A 593 15.08 20.03 -32.16
C VAL A 593 13.77 20.34 -32.89
N PRO A 594 12.81 19.39 -32.97
CA PRO A 594 11.61 19.58 -33.79
C PRO A 594 10.54 20.41 -33.10
N PHE A 595 9.93 21.31 -33.86
CA PHE A 595 8.75 22.10 -33.49
C PHE A 595 7.65 21.91 -34.55
N PRO A 596 6.39 22.27 -34.25
CA PRO A 596 5.28 22.12 -35.22
C PRO A 596 5.55 22.84 -36.55
N ASN A 597 6.15 24.03 -36.50
CA ASN A 597 6.38 24.89 -37.66
C ASN A 597 7.85 24.97 -38.09
N GLY A 598 8.66 23.95 -37.81
CA GLY A 598 10.05 23.92 -38.24
C GLY A 598 10.96 23.14 -37.30
N ARG A 599 12.26 23.36 -37.41
CA ARG A 599 13.28 22.71 -36.57
C ARG A 599 14.29 23.74 -36.13
N LEU A 600 14.78 23.62 -34.89
CA LEU A 600 15.86 24.45 -34.38
C LEU A 600 17.15 23.63 -34.40
N PRO A 601 18.12 23.95 -35.28
CA PRO A 601 19.38 23.21 -35.34
C PRO A 601 20.30 23.61 -34.19
N ILE A 602 20.90 22.59 -33.56
CA ILE A 602 21.99 22.76 -32.60
C ILE A 602 23.23 22.11 -33.20
N THR A 603 24.28 22.90 -33.37
CA THR A 603 25.58 22.43 -33.87
C THR A 603 26.60 22.52 -32.75
N TYR A 604 27.34 21.44 -32.52
CA TYR A 604 28.36 21.36 -31.48
C TYR A 604 29.63 20.71 -32.01
N SER A 605 30.77 21.02 -31.40
CA SER A 605 32.03 20.35 -31.70
C SER A 605 32.60 19.70 -30.44
N GLU A 606 33.10 18.48 -30.56
CA GLU A 606 33.75 17.76 -29.46
C GLU A 606 35.11 17.21 -29.89
N SER A 607 36.01 17.00 -28.93
CA SER A 607 37.27 16.32 -29.20
C SER A 607 37.02 14.82 -29.40
N LYS A 608 37.50 14.27 -30.52
CA LYS A 608 37.43 12.82 -30.80
C LYS A 608 38.28 11.98 -29.84
N ALA A 609 39.24 12.59 -29.13
CA ALA A 609 40.14 11.89 -28.21
C ALA A 609 39.51 11.56 -26.86
N ASP A 610 38.73 12.48 -26.29
CA ASP A 610 38.18 12.36 -24.92
C ASP A 610 36.67 12.68 -24.82
N GLY A 611 36.01 13.03 -25.93
CA GLY A 611 34.59 13.39 -25.98
C GLY A 611 34.27 14.72 -25.28
N LYS A 612 35.28 15.57 -25.04
CA LYS A 612 35.08 16.87 -24.40
C LYS A 612 34.38 17.83 -25.35
N LEU A 613 33.31 18.45 -24.88
CA LEU A 613 32.59 19.50 -25.61
C LEU A 613 33.45 20.77 -25.72
N LEU A 614 33.66 21.28 -26.94
CA LEU A 614 34.53 22.41 -27.25
C LEU A 614 33.74 23.66 -27.66
N SER A 615 32.73 23.51 -28.52
CA SER A 615 31.87 24.62 -28.94
C SER A 615 30.42 24.18 -29.10
N LEU A 616 29.49 25.13 -28.98
CA LEU A 616 28.06 24.94 -29.18
C LEU A 616 27.44 26.18 -29.84
N SER A 617 26.55 25.97 -30.79
CA SER A 617 25.81 27.03 -31.47
C SER A 617 24.36 26.64 -31.68
N ILE A 618 23.48 27.64 -31.55
CA ILE A 618 22.05 27.54 -31.89
C ILE A 618 21.82 28.59 -32.97
N ALA A 619 21.51 28.15 -34.18
CA ALA A 619 21.21 29.04 -35.31
C ALA A 619 19.69 29.23 -35.41
N GLU A 620 19.27 30.48 -35.63
CA GLU A 620 17.87 30.86 -35.87
C GLU A 620 17.32 30.34 -37.19
#